data_AF-A0A5S9M2X9-F1
#
_entry.id   AF-A0A5S9M2X9-F1
#
_cell.length_a   1.000
_cell.length_b   1.000
_cell.length_c   1.000
_cell.angle_alpha   90.00
_cell.angle_beta   90.00
_cell.angle_gamma   90.00
#
_symmetry.space_group_name_H-M   'P 1'
#
loop_
_entity.id
_entity.type
_entity.pdbx_description
1 polymer ?
#
loop_
_entity_poly.entity_id
_entity_poly.type
_entity_poly.pdbx_seq_one_letter_code
_entity_poly.pdbx_strand_id
1 'polypeptide(L)'
;MYLTMLCLGELSVALPVSGSFHTYATKFVSPAAGFAVGWIYWLGWAATVALEFLSAGQLMRRWLPQVDVWIWCLVFGLCLFLLNARSAKAFGESEFFFFLPLRLLQFYSLLA
;
A
#
# COMPACT_ATOMS: atom_id res chain seq x y z
N MET A 1 -1.65 17.40 -0.11
CA MET A 1 -2.18 16.26 0.68
C MET A 1 -3.18 16.70 1.75
N TYR A 2 -2.90 17.71 2.57
CA TYR A 2 -3.83 18.17 3.62
C TYR A 2 -5.24 18.54 3.09
N LEU A 3 -5.32 19.44 2.11
CA LEU A 3 -6.60 19.86 1.53
C LEU A 3 -7.37 18.71 0.87
N THR A 4 -6.65 17.81 0.19
CA THR A 4 -7.22 16.63 -0.46
C THR A 4 -7.90 15.70 0.54
N MET A 5 -7.28 15.49 1.71
CA MET A 5 -7.84 14.67 2.78
C MET A 5 -9.03 15.34 3.46
N LEU A 6 -9.00 16.67 3.62
CA LEU A 6 -10.10 17.43 4.20
C LEU A 6 -11.36 17.36 3.32
N CYS A 7 -11.23 17.66 2.03
CA CYS A 7 -12.35 17.54 1.08
C CYS A 7 -12.88 16.11 0.98
N LEU A 8 -11.98 15.12 1.01
CA LEU A 8 -12.38 13.71 0.98
C LEU A 8 -13.13 13.30 2.26
N GLY A 9 -12.74 13.82 3.42
CA GLY A 9 -13.44 13.59 4.69
C GLY A 9 -14.87 14.13 4.65
N GLU A 10 -15.06 15.36 4.15
CA GLU A 10 -16.39 15.95 3.97
C GLU A 10 -17.26 15.15 3.00
N LEU A 11 -16.68 14.72 1.86
CA LEU A 11 -17.36 13.86 0.88
C LEU A 11 -17.76 12.49 1.45
N SER A 12 -16.91 11.91 2.30
CA SER A 12 -17.16 10.60 2.91
C SER A 12 -18.29 10.63 3.94
N VAL A 13 -18.47 11.76 4.64
CA VAL A 13 -19.61 11.98 5.55
C VAL A 13 -20.88 12.29 4.76
N ALA A 14 -20.77 13.11 3.71
CA ALA A 14 -21.92 13.50 2.89
C ALA A 14 -22.50 12.35 2.06
N LEU A 15 -21.67 11.44 1.56
CA LEU A 15 -22.05 10.34 0.68
C LEU A 15 -21.30 9.06 1.07
N PRO A 16 -21.76 8.33 2.09
CA PRO A 16 -21.11 7.10 2.54
C PRO A 16 -21.33 5.99 1.49
N VAL A 17 -20.38 5.85 0.57
CA VAL A 17 -20.33 4.75 -0.39
C VAL A 17 -19.17 3.84 -0.04
N SER A 18 -19.34 2.52 -0.19
CA SER A 18 -18.26 1.55 -0.01
C SER A 18 -17.20 1.59 -1.14
N GLY A 19 -17.25 2.62 -2.00
CA GLY A 19 -16.31 2.83 -3.10
C GLY A 19 -15.07 3.61 -2.67
N SER A 20 -13.98 3.43 -3.42
CA SER A 20 -12.73 4.18 -3.21
C SER A 20 -12.82 5.61 -3.82
N PHE A 21 -11.79 6.43 -3.63
CA PHE A 21 -11.71 7.84 -4.04
C PHE A 21 -12.09 8.09 -5.52
N HIS A 22 -11.81 7.12 -6.40
CA HIS A 22 -12.20 7.17 -7.81
C HIS A 22 -13.74 7.23 -8.01
N THR A 23 -14.54 6.69 -7.09
CA THR A 23 -16.01 6.75 -7.13
C THR A 23 -16.50 8.19 -6.98
N TYR A 24 -15.92 8.95 -6.06
CA TYR A 24 -16.22 10.38 -5.92
C TYR A 24 -15.74 11.18 -7.14
N ALA A 25 -14.55 10.88 -7.67
CA ALA A 25 -14.05 11.51 -8.89
C ALA A 25 -14.95 11.23 -10.12
N THR A 26 -15.47 10.00 -10.23
CA THR A 26 -16.42 9.61 -11.30
C THR A 26 -17.72 10.38 -11.20
N LYS A 27 -18.23 10.56 -9.97
CA LYS A 27 -19.53 11.19 -9.71
C LYS A 27 -19.51 12.73 -9.81
N PHE A 28 -18.43 13.36 -9.36
CA PHE A 28 -18.36 14.83 -9.23
C PHE A 28 -17.52 15.52 -10.31
N VAL A 29 -16.64 14.81 -11.01
CA VAL A 29 -15.78 15.41 -12.06
C VAL A 29 -16.21 14.92 -13.44
N SER A 30 -15.97 13.65 -13.75
CA SER A 30 -16.45 12.99 -14.96
C SER A 30 -16.12 11.49 -14.92
N PRO A 31 -16.82 10.66 -15.73
CA PRO A 31 -16.46 9.24 -15.85
C PRO A 31 -15.01 9.01 -16.30
N ALA A 32 -14.49 9.85 -17.20
CA ALA A 32 -13.11 9.76 -17.68
C ALA A 32 -12.09 10.10 -16.58
N ALA A 33 -12.38 11.12 -15.76
CA ALA A 33 -11.52 11.49 -14.63
C ALA A 33 -11.49 10.37 -13.57
N GLY A 34 -12.64 9.75 -13.29
CA GLY A 34 -12.74 8.58 -12.40
C GLY A 34 -11.89 7.40 -12.86
N PHE A 35 -11.95 7.08 -14.15
CA PHE A 35 -11.11 6.04 -14.76
C PHE A 35 -9.61 6.36 -14.62
N ALA A 36 -9.21 7.59 -14.96
CA ALA A 36 -7.81 8.02 -14.88
C ALA A 36 -7.28 7.95 -13.44
N VAL A 37 -8.04 8.43 -12.45
CA VAL A 37 -7.66 8.36 -11.03
C VAL A 37 -7.50 6.91 -10.56
N GLY A 38 -8.41 6.01 -10.98
CA GLY A 38 -8.32 4.59 -10.66
C GLY A 38 -7.01 3.97 -11.16
N TRP A 39 -6.64 4.23 -12.42
CA TRP A 39 -5.41 3.72 -13.01
C TRP A 39 -4.15 4.33 -12.41
N ILE A 40 -4.12 5.64 -12.21
CA ILE A 40 -2.97 6.31 -11.57
C ILE A 40 -2.75 5.77 -10.16
N TYR A 41 -3.83 5.56 -9.42
CA TYR A 41 -3.76 4.99 -8.07
C TYR A 41 -3.23 3.56 -8.08
N TRP A 42 -3.74 2.71 -8.97
CA TRP A 42 -3.27 1.33 -9.10
C TRP A 42 -1.80 1.25 -9.52
N LEU A 43 -1.39 2.05 -10.52
CA LEU A 43 0.00 2.14 -10.97
C LEU A 43 0.94 2.64 -9.86
N GLY A 44 0.48 3.62 -9.08
CA GLY A 44 1.23 4.12 -7.92
C GLY A 44 1.49 3.01 -6.90
N TRP A 45 0.45 2.26 -6.52
CA TRP A 45 0.61 1.12 -5.61
C TRP A 45 1.48 0.01 -6.18
N ALA A 46 1.31 -0.34 -7.46
CA ALA A 46 2.13 -1.34 -8.12
C ALA A 46 3.63 -0.96 -8.12
N ALA A 47 3.94 0.32 -8.37
CA ALA A 47 5.30 0.83 -8.31
C ALA A 47 5.89 0.80 -6.89
N THR A 48 5.11 1.20 -5.88
CA THR A 48 5.55 1.15 -4.48
C THR A 48 5.90 -0.27 -4.04
N VAL A 49 5.02 -1.25 -4.33
CA VAL A 49 5.25 -2.65 -3.97
C VAL A 49 6.49 -3.21 -4.70
N ALA A 50 6.69 -2.86 -5.97
CA ALA A 50 7.90 -3.26 -6.70
C ALA A 50 9.18 -2.69 -6.06
N LEU A 51 9.15 -1.44 -5.59
CA LEU A 51 10.27 -0.81 -4.89
C LEU A 51 10.57 -1.47 -3.53
N GLU A 52 9.55 -1.90 -2.80
CA GLU A 52 9.71 -2.64 -1.55
C GLU A 52 10.41 -3.98 -1.78
N PHE A 53 9.99 -4.74 -2.79
CA PHE A 53 10.65 -6.01 -3.16
C PHE A 53 12.09 -5.80 -3.62
N LEU A 54 12.35 -4.75 -4.40
CA LEU A 54 13.71 -4.43 -4.82
C LEU A 54 14.60 -4.11 -3.62
N SER A 55 14.10 -3.30 -2.68
CA SER A 55 14.81 -2.93 -1.45
C SER A 55 15.09 -4.16 -0.58
N ALA A 56 14.11 -5.05 -0.41
CA ALA A 56 14.27 -6.30 0.32
C ALA A 56 15.27 -7.25 -0.36
N GLY A 57 15.25 -7.34 -1.68
CA GLY A 57 16.20 -8.15 -2.45
C GLY A 57 17.63 -7.61 -2.37
N GLN A 58 17.82 -6.28 -2.38
CA GLN A 58 19.12 -5.66 -2.15
C GLN A 58 19.64 -5.92 -0.73
N LEU A 59 18.76 -5.88 0.28
CA LEU A 59 19.12 -6.24 1.64
C LEU A 59 19.58 -7.70 1.71
N MET A 60 18.84 -8.63 1.11
CA MET A 60 19.19 -10.06 1.11
C MET A 60 20.51 -10.35 0.41
N ARG A 61 20.85 -9.60 -0.65
CA ARG A 61 22.16 -9.71 -1.31
C ARG A 61 23.34 -9.40 -0.37
N ARG A 62 23.12 -8.60 0.69
CA ARG A 62 24.14 -8.33 1.71
C ARG A 62 24.44 -9.55 2.58
N TRP A 63 23.46 -10.44 2.75
CA TRP A 63 23.58 -11.67 3.55
C TRP A 63 23.99 -12.87 2.68
N LEU A 64 23.41 -12.98 1.48
CA LEU A 64 23.64 -14.05 0.51
C LEU A 64 24.10 -13.45 -0.82
N PRO A 65 25.40 -13.10 -0.96
CA PRO A 65 25.93 -12.39 -2.12
C PRO A 65 25.94 -13.22 -3.42
N GLN A 66 25.76 -14.54 -3.32
CA GLN A 66 25.73 -15.46 -4.46
C GLN A 66 24.39 -15.48 -5.20
N VAL A 67 23.33 -14.92 -4.60
CA VAL A 67 21.97 -14.95 -5.15
C VAL A 67 21.61 -13.56 -5.67
N ASP A 68 21.24 -13.48 -6.94
CA ASP A 68 20.85 -12.21 -7.57
C ASP A 68 19.54 -11.65 -7.01
N VAL A 69 19.43 -10.33 -7.07
CA VAL A 69 18.29 -9.56 -6.52
C VAL A 69 16.95 -9.99 -7.13
N TRP A 70 16.90 -10.33 -8.42
CA TRP A 70 15.66 -10.70 -9.10
C TRP A 70 15.04 -11.98 -8.54
N ILE A 71 15.86 -12.93 -8.05
CA ILE A 71 15.40 -14.17 -7.42
C ILE A 71 14.69 -13.84 -6.10
N TRP A 72 15.29 -12.95 -5.30
CA TRP A 72 14.67 -12.49 -4.05
C TRP A 72 13.36 -11.74 -4.31
N CYS A 73 13.29 -10.88 -5.34
CA CYS A 73 12.06 -10.21 -5.72
C CYS A 73 10.95 -11.22 -6.07
N LEU A 74 11.26 -12.28 -6.83
CA LEU A 74 10.30 -13.35 -7.15
C LEU A 74 9.86 -14.12 -5.91
N VAL A 75 10.78 -14.46 -5.01
CA VAL A 75 10.47 -15.18 -3.77
C VAL A 75 9.53 -14.35 -2.88
N PHE A 76 9.84 -13.08 -2.65
CA PHE A 76 8.98 -12.20 -1.85
C PHE A 76 7.62 -11.95 -2.53
N GLY A 77 7.61 -11.74 -3.84
CA GLY A 77 6.38 -11.58 -4.61
C GLY A 77 5.49 -12.84 -4.55
N LEU A 78 6.08 -14.03 -4.70
CA LEU A 78 5.33 -15.29 -4.62
C LEU A 78 4.80 -15.54 -3.20
N CYS A 79 5.60 -15.23 -2.17
CA CYS A 79 5.17 -15.33 -0.78
C CYS A 79 3.97 -14.40 -0.51
N LEU A 80 4.06 -13.14 -0.95
CA LEU A 80 2.99 -12.15 -0.79
C LEU A 80 1.73 -12.54 -1.56
N PHE A 81 1.89 -13.07 -2.77
CA PHE A 81 0.78 -13.60 -3.57
C PHE A 81 0.08 -14.78 -2.88
N LEU A 82 0.84 -15.74 -2.36
CA LEU A 82 0.29 -16.91 -1.65
C LEU A 82 -0.42 -16.52 -0.35
N LEU A 83 0.11 -15.54 0.39
CA LEU A 83 -0.53 -14.96 1.57
C LEU A 83 -1.87 -14.30 1.22
N ASN A 84 -1.87 -13.43 0.19
CA ASN A 84 -3.08 -12.77 -0.29
C ASN A 84 -4.12 -13.77 -0.81
N ALA A 85 -3.69 -14.81 -1.53
CA ALA A 85 -4.56 -15.82 -2.10
C ALA A 85 -5.22 -16.72 -1.04
N ARG A 86 -4.54 -17.00 0.07
CA ARG A 86 -5.08 -17.86 1.13
C ARG A 86 -5.93 -17.11 2.16
N SER A 87 -5.63 -15.85 2.46
CA SER A 87 -6.44 -15.08 3.40
C SER A 87 -6.17 -13.59 3.31
N ALA A 88 -6.98 -12.88 2.50
CA ALA A 88 -7.05 -11.41 2.54
C ALA A 88 -7.41 -10.88 3.95
N LYS A 89 -8.09 -11.71 4.76
CA LYS A 89 -8.45 -11.40 6.15
C LYS A 89 -7.26 -11.49 7.11
N ALA A 90 -6.40 -12.51 6.95
CA ALA A 90 -5.22 -12.68 7.80
C ALA A 90 -4.12 -11.65 7.50
N PHE A 91 -4.05 -11.15 6.26
CA PHE A 91 -3.15 -10.04 5.91
C PHE A 91 -3.51 -8.77 6.70
N GLY A 92 -4.80 -8.41 6.74
CA GLY A 92 -5.28 -7.26 7.51
C GLY A 92 -5.06 -7.37 9.02
N GLU A 93 -5.19 -8.59 9.60
CA GLU A 93 -4.89 -8.82 11.01
C GLU A 93 -3.38 -8.81 11.32
N SER A 94 -2.55 -9.31 10.40
CA SER A 94 -1.08 -9.32 10.55
C SER A 94 -0.48 -7.92 10.46
N GLU A 95 -1.02 -7.06 9.58
CA GLU A 95 -0.64 -5.64 9.52
C GLU A 95 -0.93 -4.92 10.85
N PHE A 96 -2.07 -5.19 11.49
CA PHE A 96 -2.41 -4.56 12.76
C PHE A 96 -1.40 -4.93 13.86
N PHE A 97 -0.94 -6.18 13.88
CA PHE A 97 0.00 -6.67 14.88
C PHE A 97 1.44 -6.17 14.67
N PHE A 98 1.90 -6.06 13.42
CA PHE A 98 3.24 -5.55 13.12
C PHE A 98 3.33 -4.02 13.21
N PHE A 99 2.29 -3.28 12.79
CA PHE A 99 2.37 -1.83 12.65
C PHE A 99 2.23 -1.08 13.98
N LEU A 100 1.45 -1.62 14.93
CA LEU A 100 1.22 -1.01 16.24
C LEU A 100 2.49 -0.86 17.11
N PRO A 101 3.32 -1.90 17.33
CA PRO A 101 4.54 -1.76 18.15
C PRO A 101 5.63 -0.92 17.46
N LEU A 102 5.76 -1.01 16.14
CA LEU A 102 6.72 -0.22 15.36
C LEU A 102 6.39 1.29 15.42
N ARG A 103 5.11 1.67 15.32
CA ARG A 103 4.69 3.08 15.47
C ARG A 103 4.93 3.63 16.87
N LEU A 104 4.73 2.83 17.92
CA LEU A 104 4.95 3.25 19.30
C LEU A 104 6.44 3.50 19.59
N LEU A 105 7.32 2.63 19.09
CA LEU A 105 8.77 2.82 19.18
C LEU A 105 9.23 4.08 18.45
N GLN A 106 8.69 4.33 17.26
CA GLN A 106 9.04 5.52 16.48
C GLN A 106 8.55 6.81 17.15
N PHE A 107 7.37 6.80 17.77
CA PHE A 107 6.87 7.91 18.59
C PHE A 107 7.73 8.17 19.82
N TYR A 108 8.15 7.10 20.52
CA TYR A 108 9.00 7.22 21.70
C TYR A 108 10.39 7.77 21.34
N SER A 109 10.96 7.35 20.21
CA SER A 109 12.24 7.88 19.70
C SER A 109 12.19 9.33 19.22
N LEU A 110 11.01 9.90 18.99
CA LEU A 110 10.81 11.31 18.64
C LEU A 110 10.57 12.20 19.87
N LEU A 111 10.29 11.60 21.03
CA LEU A 111 10.06 12.28 22.30
C LEU A 111 11.30 12.26 23.22
N ALA A 112 12.31 11.45 22.90
CA ALA A 112 13.60 11.36 23.59
C ALA A 112 14.69 12.14 22.84
#